data_AF-A0A6M8VVN4-F1
#
_entry.id   AF-A0A6M8VVN4-F1
#
_cell.length_a   1.000
_cell.length_b   1.000
_cell.length_c   1.000
_cell.angle_alpha   90.00
_cell.angle_beta   90.00
_cell.angle_gamma   90.00
#
_symmetry.space_group_name_H-M   'P 1'
#
loop_
_entity.id
_entity.type
_entity.pdbx_description
1 polymer ?
#
loop_
_entity_poly.entity_id
_entity_poly.type
_entity_poly.pdbx_seq_one_letter_code
_entity_poly.pdbx_strand_id
1 'polypeptide(L)'
;MSARSSRSRRAHSAIWVDGQRAYKLARAGERPEMKARPVEIHAIEIAEYVYPRLVLDVRCGKGTYIRSLARDIGMALGVGGMLAGLRRTAVGAFSIEDAIPLNDVPSPLLQEHLRPLPGAGSESLEI
;
A
#
# COMPACT_ATOMS: atom_id res chain seq x y z
N MET A 1 15.19 -11.74 -3.84
CA MET A 1 14.63 -12.85 -3.02
C MET A 1 13.18 -12.48 -2.70
N SER A 2 12.17 -13.11 -3.31
CA SER A 2 10.76 -12.87 -2.96
C SER A 2 10.42 -13.67 -1.70
N ALA A 3 9.93 -13.00 -0.65
CA ALA A 3 9.53 -13.63 0.59
C ALA A 3 8.00 -13.60 0.73
N ARG A 4 7.38 -14.78 0.88
CA ARG A 4 5.97 -14.91 1.26
C ARG A 4 5.86 -14.90 2.78
N SER A 5 5.11 -13.94 3.33
CA SER A 5 4.91 -13.82 4.78
C SER A 5 3.42 -13.70 5.08
N SER A 6 2.90 -14.53 5.99
CA SER A 6 1.55 -14.37 6.55
C SER A 6 1.59 -13.25 7.58
N ARG A 7 0.80 -12.20 7.40
CA ARG A 7 0.78 -11.06 8.33
C ARG A 7 -0.64 -10.73 8.77
N SER A 8 -0.80 -10.59 10.09
CA SER A 8 -2.05 -10.13 10.70
C SER A 8 -2.29 -8.66 10.38
N ARG A 9 -3.47 -8.36 9.83
CA ARG A 9 -3.88 -7.00 9.45
C ARG A 9 -4.29 -6.22 10.71
N ARG A 10 -4.22 -4.88 10.67
CA ARG A 10 -4.74 -4.00 11.74
C ARG A 10 -6.20 -3.62 11.50
N ALA A 11 -6.97 -3.49 12.57
CA ALA A 11 -8.43 -3.29 12.54
C ALA A 11 -8.83 -1.98 11.84
N HIS A 12 -7.96 -0.97 11.84
CA HIS A 12 -8.12 0.25 11.03
C HIS A 12 -7.78 0.02 9.54
N SER A 13 -8.50 -0.88 8.90
CA SER A 13 -8.43 -1.16 7.48
C SER A 13 -9.80 -0.96 6.83
N ALA A 14 -9.82 -0.66 5.53
CA ALA A 14 -11.06 -0.57 4.76
C ALA A 14 -11.65 -1.97 4.45
N ILE A 15 -11.15 -3.05 5.02
CA ILE A 15 -11.64 -4.39 4.70
C ILE A 15 -13.02 -4.59 5.31
N TRP A 16 -13.87 -5.33 4.61
CA TRP A 16 -15.14 -5.79 5.13
C TRP A 16 -14.92 -7.01 6.03
N VAL A 17 -15.44 -6.96 7.25
CA VAL A 17 -15.49 -8.04 8.23
C VAL A 17 -16.96 -8.15 8.64
N ASP A 18 -17.57 -9.32 8.42
CA ASP A 18 -18.96 -9.64 8.78
C ASP A 18 -19.98 -8.55 8.39
N GLY A 19 -19.88 -8.05 7.16
CA GLY A 19 -20.81 -7.05 6.63
C GLY A 19 -20.55 -5.60 7.06
N GLN A 20 -19.48 -5.33 7.82
CA GLN A 20 -19.10 -3.96 8.20
C GLN A 20 -17.62 -3.67 7.89
N ARG A 21 -17.26 -2.40 7.69
CA ARG A 21 -15.84 -2.01 7.50
C ARG A 21 -15.09 -2.16 8.82
N ALA A 22 -13.96 -2.85 8.81
CA ALA A 22 -13.13 -3.12 9.99
C ALA A 22 -12.76 -1.84 10.78
N TYR A 23 -12.53 -0.70 10.10
CA TYR A 23 -12.24 0.56 10.79
C TYR A 23 -13.41 1.08 11.64
N LYS A 24 -14.66 0.78 11.27
CA LYS A 24 -15.85 1.17 12.06
C LYS A 24 -15.91 0.37 13.35
N LEU A 25 -15.74 -0.95 13.26
CA LEU A 25 -15.66 -1.86 14.41
C LEU A 25 -14.51 -1.44 15.36
N ALA A 26 -13.33 -1.14 14.81
CA ALA A 26 -12.17 -0.68 15.59
C ALA A 26 -12.41 0.64 16.35
N ARG A 27 -13.20 1.56 15.79
CA ARG A 27 -13.57 2.82 16.46
C ARG A 27 -14.67 2.64 17.50
N ALA A 28 -15.47 1.59 17.40
CA ALA A 28 -16.47 1.21 18.40
C ALA A 28 -15.87 0.45 19.60
N GLY A 29 -14.54 0.27 19.64
CA GLY A 29 -13.84 -0.47 20.71
C GLY A 29 -13.78 -1.98 20.48
N GLU A 30 -14.41 -2.49 19.42
CA GLU A 30 -14.37 -3.90 19.04
C GLU A 30 -13.02 -4.23 18.37
N ARG A 31 -12.48 -5.41 18.66
CA ARG A 31 -11.26 -5.93 18.03
C ARG A 31 -11.65 -6.99 16.99
N PRO A 32 -12.07 -6.59 15.76
CA PRO A 32 -12.46 -7.54 14.74
C PRO A 32 -11.29 -8.48 14.42
N GLU A 33 -11.54 -9.77 14.50
CA GLU A 33 -10.56 -10.81 14.18
C GLU A 33 -10.35 -10.83 12.66
N MET A 34 -9.28 -10.19 12.18
CA MET A 34 -8.98 -10.24 10.74
C MET A 34 -8.13 -11.46 10.44
N LYS A 35 -8.66 -12.35 9.61
CA LYS A 35 -7.88 -13.46 9.03
C LYS A 35 -6.62 -12.92 8.36
N ALA A 36 -5.46 -13.40 8.80
CA ALA A 36 -4.19 -13.12 8.16
C ALA A 36 -4.26 -13.59 6.70
N ARG A 37 -3.87 -12.72 5.76
CA ARG A 37 -3.72 -13.10 4.36
C ARG A 37 -2.23 -13.02 4.01
N PRO A 38 -1.70 -13.99 3.24
CA PRO A 38 -0.32 -13.88 2.78
C PRO A 38 -0.16 -12.61 1.96
N VAL A 39 0.94 -11.89 2.23
CA VAL A 39 1.37 -10.75 1.43
C VAL A 39 2.75 -11.06 0.86
N GLU A 40 3.04 -10.44 -0.27
CA GLU A 40 4.32 -10.61 -0.95
C GLU A 40 5.16 -9.33 -0.83
N ILE A 41 6.37 -9.49 -0.31
CA ILE A 41 7.40 -8.45 -0.34
C ILE A 41 8.39 -8.85 -1.43
N HIS A 42 8.41 -8.07 -2.51
CA HIS A 42 9.31 -8.31 -3.63
C HIS A 42 10.72 -7.78 -3.35
N ALA A 43 10.84 -6.66 -2.64
CA ALA A 43 12.10 -6.10 -2.16
C ALA A 43 11.87 -5.18 -0.94
N ILE A 44 12.89 -5.07 -0.10
CA ILE A 44 12.95 -4.14 1.03
C ILE A 44 14.40 -3.65 1.18
N GLU A 45 14.58 -2.35 1.20
CA GLU A 45 15.90 -1.70 1.27
C GLU A 45 15.88 -0.60 2.34
N ILE A 46 17.00 -0.44 3.05
CA ILE A 46 17.17 0.65 4.01
C ILE A 46 17.63 1.87 3.23
N ALA A 47 16.77 2.88 3.14
CA ALA A 47 17.09 4.14 2.49
C ALA A 47 17.85 5.08 3.44
N GLU A 48 17.46 5.10 4.72
CA GLU A 48 18.08 5.96 5.74
C GLU A 48 17.83 5.38 7.13
N TYR A 49 18.79 5.56 8.04
CA TYR A 49 18.61 5.26 9.45
C TYR A 49 19.28 6.32 10.33
N VAL A 50 18.47 7.01 11.12
CA VAL A 50 18.90 7.97 12.15
C VAL A 50 18.00 7.78 13.35
N TYR A 51 18.51 7.21 14.44
CA TYR A 51 17.69 6.89 15.61
C TYR A 51 16.85 8.10 16.08
N PRO A 52 15.54 7.95 16.34
CA PRO A 52 14.75 6.71 16.33
C PRO A 52 14.02 6.42 14.99
N ARG A 53 14.45 7.02 13.87
CA ARG A 53 13.82 6.94 12.55
C ARG A 53 14.54 5.96 11.62
N LEU A 54 13.76 5.05 11.03
CA LEU A 54 14.17 4.14 9.97
C LEU A 54 13.31 4.41 8.73
N VAL A 55 13.94 4.67 7.59
CA VAL A 55 13.29 4.87 6.30
C VAL A 55 13.56 3.64 5.43
N LEU A 56 12.49 3.06 4.90
CA LEU A 56 12.53 1.85 4.09
C LEU A 56 11.92 2.13 2.73
N ASP A 57 12.60 1.69 1.67
CA ASP A 57 11.97 1.49 0.38
C ASP A 57 11.42 0.06 0.31
N VAL A 58 10.16 -0.08 -0.09
CA VAL A 58 9.44 -1.36 -0.06
C VAL A 58 8.69 -1.56 -1.36
N ARG A 59 9.11 -2.57 -2.13
CA ARG A 59 8.35 -3.08 -3.28
C ARG A 59 7.52 -4.27 -2.83
N CYS A 60 6.19 -4.14 -2.91
CA CYS A 60 5.28 -5.17 -2.40
C CYS A 60 4.07 -5.38 -3.30
N GLY A 61 3.49 -6.58 -3.21
CA GLY A 61 2.26 -6.93 -3.91
C GLY A 61 1.03 -6.27 -3.29
N LYS A 62 -0.12 -6.46 -3.98
CA LYS A 62 -1.42 -5.93 -3.54
C LYS A 62 -1.79 -6.38 -2.13
N GLY A 63 -2.45 -5.49 -1.38
CA GLY A 63 -2.97 -5.81 -0.05
C GLY A 63 -1.92 -5.83 1.07
N THR A 64 -0.70 -5.37 0.79
CA THR A 64 0.33 -5.17 1.81
C THR A 64 0.01 -3.95 2.67
N TYR A 65 -0.01 -4.14 3.99
CA TYR A 65 -0.21 -3.07 4.96
C TYR A 65 1.15 -2.63 5.52
N ILE A 66 1.71 -1.53 5.00
CA ILE A 66 3.00 -0.99 5.47
C ILE A 66 2.96 -0.66 6.98
N ARG A 67 1.81 -0.25 7.51
CA ARG A 67 1.60 -0.06 8.96
C ARG A 67 1.75 -1.33 9.79
N SER A 68 1.37 -2.49 9.24
CA SER A 68 1.62 -3.78 9.91
C SER A 68 3.09 -4.15 9.81
N LEU A 69 3.72 -3.96 8.64
CA LEU A 69 5.16 -4.18 8.47
C LEU A 69 6.00 -3.39 9.49
N ALA A 70 5.72 -2.10 9.68
CA ALA A 70 6.42 -1.29 10.68
C ALA A 70 6.27 -1.83 12.11
N ARG A 71 5.06 -2.31 12.48
CA ARG A 71 4.82 -2.97 13.77
C ARG A 71 5.65 -4.24 13.89
N ASP A 72 5.60 -5.09 12.87
CA ASP A 72 6.23 -6.40 12.87
C ASP A 72 7.76 -6.28 12.95
N ILE A 73 8.36 -5.32 12.23
CA ILE A 73 9.79 -4.98 12.37
C ILE A 73 10.09 -4.55 13.81
N GLY A 74 9.32 -3.61 14.34
CA GLY A 74 9.53 -3.12 15.71
C GLY A 74 9.37 -4.19 16.80
N MET A 75 8.41 -5.12 16.61
CA MET A 75 8.24 -6.28 17.50
C MET A 75 9.42 -7.25 17.39
N ALA A 76 9.89 -7.55 16.18
CA ALA A 76 11.05 -8.41 15.96
C ALA A 76 12.33 -7.83 16.58
N LEU A 77 12.45 -6.49 16.63
CA LEU A 77 13.56 -5.79 17.27
C LEU A 77 13.38 -5.55 18.78
N GLY A 78 12.21 -5.87 19.35
CA GLY A 78 11.91 -5.67 20.78
C GLY A 78 11.69 -4.22 21.23
N VAL A 79 11.62 -3.26 20.30
CA VAL A 79 11.49 -1.82 20.60
C VAL A 79 10.11 -1.24 20.27
N GLY A 80 9.27 -2.02 19.58
CA GLY A 80 8.03 -1.52 18.99
C GLY A 80 8.29 -0.71 17.72
N GLY A 81 7.23 -0.43 16.96
CA GLY A 81 7.37 0.25 15.68
C GLY A 81 6.05 0.83 15.20
N MET A 82 6.10 2.08 14.76
CA MET A 82 4.95 2.78 14.19
C MET A 82 5.35 3.50 12.90
N LEU A 83 4.40 3.60 11.98
CA LEU A 83 4.59 4.31 10.74
C LEU A 83 4.43 5.81 10.99
N ALA A 84 5.52 6.57 10.87
CA ALA A 84 5.50 8.03 11.02
C ALA A 84 5.17 8.76 9.71
N GLY A 85 5.51 8.17 8.56
CA GLY A 85 5.24 8.73 7.23
C GLY A 85 5.17 7.63 6.19
N LEU A 86 4.44 7.89 5.11
CA LEU A 86 4.29 6.98 3.99
C LEU A 86 4.13 7.78 2.70
N ARG A 87 4.98 7.51 1.72
CA ARG A 87 4.82 7.99 0.36
C ARG A 87 4.75 6.79 -0.56
N ARG A 88 3.71 6.72 -1.38
CA ARG A 88 3.62 5.72 -2.44
C ARG A 88 4.22 6.30 -3.70
N THR A 89 5.33 5.73 -4.15
CA THR A 89 6.10 6.19 -5.31
C THR A 89 5.66 5.55 -6.62
N ALA A 90 4.99 4.39 -6.58
CA ALA A 90 4.47 3.74 -7.78
C ALA A 90 3.26 2.83 -7.51
N VAL A 91 2.47 2.58 -8.58
CA VAL A 91 1.42 1.56 -8.67
C VAL A 91 1.49 0.92 -10.05
N GLY A 92 2.01 -0.29 -10.15
CA GLY A 92 2.20 -0.96 -11.44
C GLY A 92 3.12 -0.12 -12.35
N ALA A 93 2.64 0.22 -13.55
CA ALA A 93 3.38 1.04 -14.51
C ALA A 93 3.29 2.56 -14.25
N PHE A 94 2.52 3.01 -13.25
CA PHE A 94 2.35 4.43 -12.94
C PHE A 94 3.28 4.83 -11.80
N SER A 95 4.17 5.79 -12.06
CA SER A 95 5.11 6.34 -11.08
C SER A 95 4.60 7.68 -10.51
N ILE A 96 5.21 8.15 -9.43
CA ILE A 96 4.89 9.45 -8.83
C ILE A 96 5.55 10.60 -9.60
N GLU A 97 6.63 10.33 -10.32
CA GLU A 97 7.31 11.27 -11.21
C GLU A 97 6.38 11.70 -12.36
N ASP A 98 5.47 10.81 -12.75
CA ASP A 98 4.44 11.03 -13.75
C ASP A 98 3.14 11.62 -13.20
N ALA A 99 3.02 11.77 -11.88
CA ALA A 99 1.80 12.21 -11.23
C ALA A 99 1.64 13.74 -11.31
N ILE A 100 0.42 14.19 -11.57
CA ILE A 100 0.06 15.61 -11.61
C ILE A 100 -0.52 16.00 -10.23
N PRO A 101 -0.06 17.09 -9.60
CA PRO A 101 -0.68 17.61 -8.39
C PRO A 101 -2.16 17.94 -8.63
N LEU A 102 -3.02 17.71 -7.63
CA LEU A 102 -4.47 17.90 -7.80
C LEU A 102 -4.85 19.33 -8.23
N ASN A 103 -4.10 20.34 -7.77
CA ASN A 103 -4.34 21.74 -8.12
C ASN A 103 -4.01 22.07 -9.58
N ASP A 104 -3.20 21.22 -10.23
CA ASP A 104 -2.76 21.40 -11.62
C ASP A 104 -3.60 20.54 -12.58
N VAL A 105 -4.60 19.82 -12.05
CA VAL A 105 -5.51 19.02 -12.89
C VAL A 105 -6.41 19.97 -13.68
N PRO A 106 -6.43 19.88 -15.01
CA PRO A 106 -7.25 20.75 -15.84
C PRO A 106 -8.74 20.51 -15.60
N SER A 107 -9.51 21.60 -15.67
CA SER A 107 -10.97 21.59 -15.60
C SER A 107 -11.52 22.39 -16.78
N PRO A 108 -12.23 21.74 -17.73
CA PRO A 108 -12.64 20.34 -17.73
C PRO A 108 -11.49 19.36 -17.99
N LEU A 109 -11.62 18.14 -17.45
CA LEU A 109 -10.72 17.02 -17.75
C LEU A 109 -11.12 16.38 -19.09
N LEU A 110 -10.33 16.62 -20.12
CA LEU A 110 -10.55 16.05 -21.47
C LEU A 110 -9.73 14.77 -21.71
N GLN A 111 -10.11 13.98 -22.73
CA GLN A 111 -9.47 12.71 -23.10
C GLN A 111 -7.96 12.85 -23.37
N GLU A 112 -7.52 13.98 -23.94
CA GLU A 112 -6.11 14.26 -24.21
C GLU A 112 -5.23 14.33 -22.96
N HIS A 113 -5.83 14.56 -21.78
CA HIS A 113 -5.14 14.57 -20.50
C HIS A 113 -5.03 13.18 -19.86
N LEU A 114 -5.68 12.16 -20.44
CA LEU A 114 -5.69 10.80 -19.91
C LEU A 114 -4.59 9.96 -20.55
N ARG A 115 -3.90 9.17 -19.73
CA ARG A 115 -2.98 8.15 -20.22
C ARG A 115 -3.76 6.89 -20.62
N PRO A 116 -3.41 6.24 -21.74
CA PRO A 116 -3.98 4.95 -22.08
C PRO A 116 -3.59 3.90 -21.04
N LEU A 117 -4.40 2.85 -20.92
CA LEU A 117 -4.08 1.74 -20.04
C LEU A 117 -2.81 1.03 -20.55
N PRO A 118 -1.81 0.80 -19.70
CA PRO A 118 -0.63 0.02 -20.08
C PRO A 118 -1.06 -1.35 -20.59
N GLY A 119 -0.61 -1.71 -21.80
CA GLY A 119 -0.98 -2.96 -22.46
C GLY A 119 -2.23 -2.91 -23.34
N ALA A 120 -2.94 -1.78 -23.43
CA ALA A 120 -4.02 -1.56 -24.39
C ALA A 120 -3.47 -1.17 -25.77
N GLY A 121 -2.45 -1.88 -26.25
CA GLY A 121 -2.06 -1.83 -27.65
C GLY A 121 -3.22 -2.30 -28.51
N SER A 122 -3.38 -1.66 -29.66
CA SER A 122 -4.29 -2.02 -30.74
C SER A 122 -4.04 -3.46 -31.23
N GLU A 123 -4.56 -4.46 -30.54
CA GLU A 123 -4.91 -5.72 -31.17
C GLU A 123 -6.30 -5.51 -31.75
N SER A 124 -6.35 -5.29 -33.07
CA SER A 124 -7.55 -5.48 -33.86
C SER A 124 -8.14 -6.84 -33.49
N LEU A 125 -9.28 -6.84 -32.81
CA LEU A 125 -10.20 -7.97 -32.82
C LEU A 125 -10.72 -8.05 -34.25
N GLU A 126 -9.99 -8.75 -35.13
CA GLU A 126 -10.60 -9.33 -36.32
C GLU A 126 -11.65 -10.32 -35.83
N ILE A 127 -12.89 -10.05 -36.25
CA ILE A 127 -14.08 -10.87 -36.07
C ILE A 127 -13.92 -12.17 -36.85
#